data_AF-A0AAU7GUJ7-F1
#
_entry.id   AF-A0AAU7GUJ7-F1
#
_cell.length_a   1.000
_cell.length_b   1.000
_cell.length_c   1.000
_cell.angle_alpha   90.00
_cell.angle_beta   90.00
_cell.angle_gamma   90.00
#
_symmetry.space_group_name_H-M   'P 1'
#
loop_
_entity.id
_entity.type
_entity.pdbx_description
1 polymer ?
#
loop_
_entity_poly.entity_id
_entity_poly.type
_entity_poly.pdbx_seq_one_letter_code
_entity_poly.pdbx_strand_id
1 'polypeptide(L)'
;MKCIKQRLLILCLCAFTSTVFAQTYEVLMKNRGTGGPMVYEPDFLAILPGDSVKFVRKHKSHNAASIAELSPAGYPGFIGKIDEEIEIKYDAAGFYGIKCSPHYAQGMIMLIKVGDAVLPDSYRAFKAPGLADKRFQDIYTRIEKP
;
A
#
# COMPACT_ATOMS: atom_id res chain seq x y z
N MET A 1 38.09 -52.16 -31.87
CA MET A 1 38.36 -50.71 -32.01
C MET A 1 37.03 -49.95 -31.85
N LYS A 2 36.68 -49.51 -30.64
CA LYS A 2 35.50 -48.66 -30.38
C LYS A 2 35.98 -47.22 -30.23
N CYS A 3 35.62 -46.36 -31.18
CA CYS A 3 35.99 -44.95 -31.14
C CYS A 3 34.96 -44.17 -30.32
N ILE A 4 35.41 -43.68 -29.16
CA ILE A 4 34.74 -42.70 -28.32
C ILE A 4 34.71 -41.37 -29.09
N LYS A 5 33.52 -40.79 -29.34
CA LYS A 5 33.40 -39.39 -29.76
C LYS A 5 32.53 -38.60 -28.78
N GLN A 6 33.25 -38.02 -27.84
CA GLN A 6 33.10 -36.72 -27.17
C GLN A 6 31.73 -36.02 -27.17
N ARG A 7 31.29 -35.74 -25.95
CA ARG A 7 30.28 -34.77 -25.51
C ARG A 7 30.64 -33.34 -25.92
N LEU A 8 29.65 -32.52 -26.28
CA LEU A 8 29.41 -31.20 -25.66
C LEU A 8 28.03 -30.67 -26.09
N LEU A 9 26.99 -30.95 -25.30
CA LEU A 9 25.71 -30.25 -25.43
C LEU A 9 25.82 -28.98 -24.58
N ILE A 10 26.13 -27.84 -25.20
CA ILE A 10 26.07 -26.52 -24.53
C ILE A 10 24.59 -26.18 -24.36
N LEU A 11 24.05 -26.46 -23.17
CA LEU A 11 22.73 -25.99 -22.76
C LEU A 11 22.86 -24.50 -22.41
N CYS A 12 22.54 -23.63 -23.36
CA CYS A 12 22.49 -22.19 -23.13
C CYS A 12 21.26 -21.88 -22.27
N LEU A 13 21.44 -21.83 -20.95
CA LEU A 13 20.42 -21.41 -20.00
C LEU A 13 20.28 -19.89 -20.07
N CYS A 14 19.45 -19.39 -20.98
CA CYS A 14 19.05 -17.99 -21.00
C CYS A 14 18.23 -17.71 -19.74
N ALA A 15 18.86 -17.18 -18.70
CA ALA A 15 18.16 -16.62 -17.55
C ALA A 15 17.35 -15.40 -18.03
N PHE A 16 16.05 -15.58 -18.23
CA PHE A 16 15.13 -14.45 -18.39
C PHE A 16 15.05 -13.71 -17.06
N THR A 17 15.76 -12.59 -16.96
CA THR A 17 15.56 -11.64 -15.86
C THR A 17 14.33 -10.81 -16.17
N SER A 18 13.24 -11.01 -15.43
CA SER A 18 12.08 -10.13 -15.49
C SER A 18 12.47 -8.76 -14.93
N THR A 19 12.49 -7.73 -15.77
CA THR A 19 12.64 -6.35 -15.28
C THR A 19 11.32 -5.94 -14.64
N VAL A 20 11.29 -5.81 -13.31
CA VAL A 20 10.16 -5.21 -12.59
C VAL A 20 10.34 -3.70 -12.62
N PHE A 21 9.43 -2.99 -13.27
CA PHE A 21 9.40 -1.52 -13.26
C PHE A 21 8.56 -1.03 -12.08
N ALA A 22 9.08 -0.05 -11.33
CA ALA A 22 8.31 0.63 -10.30
C ALA A 22 7.08 1.31 -10.91
N GLN A 23 5.91 1.05 -10.34
CA GLN A 23 4.63 1.62 -10.75
C GLN A 23 4.21 2.74 -9.80
N THR A 24 3.49 3.73 -10.32
CA THR A 24 2.82 4.75 -9.49
C THR A 24 1.31 4.50 -9.51
N TYR A 25 0.72 4.34 -8.34
CA TYR A 25 -0.71 4.18 -8.13
C TYR A 25 -1.33 5.49 -7.69
N GLU A 26 -2.48 5.86 -8.23
CA GLU A 26 -3.20 7.06 -7.80
C GLU A 26 -4.27 6.72 -6.76
N VAL A 27 -4.35 7.55 -5.72
CA VAL A 27 -5.40 7.51 -4.70
C VAL A 27 -6.09 8.86 -4.64
N LEU A 28 -7.39 8.88 -4.88
CA LEU A 28 -8.20 10.09 -4.89
C LEU A 28 -8.62 10.48 -3.47
N MET A 29 -8.37 11.73 -3.09
CA MET A 29 -8.87 12.30 -1.83
C MET A 29 -10.24 12.97 -2.06
N LYS A 30 -11.31 12.41 -1.50
CA LYS A 30 -12.70 12.78 -1.85
C LYS A 30 -13.57 13.10 -0.63
N ASN A 31 -14.38 14.16 -0.77
CA ASN A 31 -15.50 14.45 0.12
C ASN A 31 -16.53 13.32 0.23
N ARG A 32 -16.76 12.58 -0.87
CA ARG A 32 -17.66 11.42 -0.91
C ARG A 32 -17.23 10.45 -2.02
N GLY A 33 -17.34 9.16 -1.75
CA GLY A 33 -17.08 8.08 -2.70
C GLY A 33 -17.89 6.84 -2.35
N THR A 34 -17.47 5.69 -2.87
CA THR A 34 -18.18 4.40 -2.67
C THR A 34 -18.26 3.99 -1.20
N GLY A 35 -17.23 4.31 -0.41
CA GLY A 35 -17.18 4.08 1.05
C GLY A 35 -17.93 5.12 1.90
N GLY A 36 -18.67 6.06 1.29
CA GLY A 36 -19.40 7.12 1.98
C GLY A 36 -18.64 8.47 2.01
N PRO A 37 -18.88 9.33 3.01
CA PRO A 37 -18.21 10.63 3.12
C PRO A 37 -16.73 10.50 3.54
N MET A 38 -15.90 11.47 3.19
CA MET A 38 -14.49 11.60 3.56
C MET A 38 -13.69 10.31 3.32
N VAL A 39 -13.31 10.04 2.08
CA VAL A 39 -12.69 8.77 1.68
C VAL A 39 -11.45 9.00 0.81
N TYR A 40 -10.49 8.09 0.97
CA TYR A 40 -9.56 7.77 -0.10
C TYR A 40 -10.22 6.77 -1.05
N GLU A 41 -9.95 6.90 -2.34
CA GLU A 41 -10.44 5.95 -3.35
C GLU A 41 -9.31 5.57 -4.32
N PRO A 42 -8.89 4.30 -4.33
CA PRO A 42 -9.34 3.20 -3.45
C PRO A 42 -8.91 3.40 -1.98
N ASP A 43 -9.60 2.71 -1.05
CA ASP A 43 -9.29 2.67 0.39
C ASP A 43 -8.33 1.52 0.76
N PHE A 44 -7.97 0.68 -0.21
CA PHE A 44 -6.97 -0.37 -0.09
C PHE A 44 -6.16 -0.50 -1.38
N LEU A 45 -4.84 -0.68 -1.25
CA LEU A 45 -3.95 -1.03 -2.35
C LEU A 45 -3.04 -2.19 -1.96
N ALA A 46 -2.78 -3.11 -2.89
CA ALA A 46 -1.68 -4.06 -2.82
C ALA A 46 -0.68 -3.71 -3.93
N ILE A 47 0.55 -3.39 -3.55
CA ILE A 47 1.62 -2.92 -4.43
C ILE A 47 2.91 -3.70 -4.18
N LEU A 48 3.89 -3.58 -5.06
CA LEU A 48 5.20 -4.22 -4.93
C LEU A 48 6.20 -3.28 -4.24
N PRO A 49 7.24 -3.83 -3.58
CA PRO A 49 8.38 -3.03 -3.11
C PRO A 49 8.98 -2.20 -4.25
N GLY A 50 9.17 -0.91 -4.00
CA GLY A 50 9.69 0.06 -4.96
C GLY A 50 8.61 0.88 -5.67
N ASP A 51 7.35 0.49 -5.57
CA ASP A 51 6.21 1.25 -6.12
C ASP A 51 5.94 2.52 -5.32
N SER A 52 5.23 3.46 -5.97
CA SER A 52 4.78 4.72 -5.40
C SER A 52 3.27 4.79 -5.30
N VAL A 53 2.77 5.55 -4.31
CA VAL A 53 1.37 5.98 -4.25
C VAL A 53 1.31 7.50 -4.30
N LYS A 54 0.62 8.03 -5.31
CA LYS A 54 0.32 9.45 -5.46
C LYS A 54 -1.08 9.76 -4.92
N PHE A 55 -1.15 10.61 -3.89
CA PHE A 55 -2.40 11.09 -3.33
C PHE A 55 -2.87 12.31 -4.12
N VAL A 56 -3.94 12.14 -4.90
CA VAL A 56 -4.45 13.14 -5.84
C VAL A 56 -5.57 13.95 -5.20
N ARG A 57 -5.49 15.29 -5.31
CA ARG A 57 -6.46 16.20 -4.71
C ARG A 57 -7.70 16.32 -5.60
N LYS A 58 -8.57 15.33 -5.52
CA LYS A 58 -9.86 15.36 -6.22
C LYS A 58 -10.81 16.41 -5.63
N HIS A 59 -10.83 16.55 -4.31
CA HIS A 59 -11.57 17.59 -3.59
C HIS A 59 -10.64 18.29 -2.57
N LYS A 60 -11.02 19.52 -2.19
CA LYS A 60 -10.26 20.33 -1.22
C LYS A 60 -10.44 19.84 0.22
N SER A 61 -9.57 20.34 1.10
CA SER A 61 -9.56 20.13 2.55
C SER A 61 -9.09 18.74 2.97
N HIS A 62 -8.23 18.09 2.17
CA HIS A 62 -7.69 16.76 2.48
C HIS A 62 -6.17 16.76 2.44
N ASN A 63 -5.55 15.87 3.21
CA ASN A 63 -4.14 15.51 3.08
C ASN A 63 -3.97 13.99 3.17
N ALA A 64 -2.74 13.51 3.06
CA ALA A 64 -2.36 12.16 3.44
C ALA A 64 -1.24 12.22 4.49
N ALA A 65 -1.33 11.33 5.47
CA ALA A 65 -0.37 11.20 6.55
C ALA A 65 -0.30 9.75 7.05
N SER A 66 0.88 9.31 7.46
CA SER A 66 1.07 7.98 8.03
C SER A 66 0.40 7.86 9.42
N ILE A 67 0.00 6.62 9.75
CA ILE A 67 -0.37 6.21 11.11
C ILE A 67 0.78 5.35 11.63
N ALA A 68 1.51 5.86 12.62
CA ALA A 68 2.73 5.23 13.11
C ALA A 68 2.48 3.82 13.66
N GLU A 69 1.37 3.63 14.38
CA GLU A 69 0.94 2.37 14.98
C GLU A 69 0.56 1.32 13.92
N LEU A 70 0.24 1.76 12.70
CA LEU A 70 -0.12 0.93 11.56
C LEU A 70 0.94 0.99 10.44
N SER A 71 2.20 1.19 10.79
CA SER A 71 3.33 1.18 9.84
C SER A 71 4.46 0.26 10.32
N PRO A 72 5.33 -0.24 9.42
CA PRO A 72 6.46 -1.09 9.82
C PRO A 72 7.39 -0.37 10.80
N ALA A 73 8.04 -1.13 11.68
CA ALA A 73 8.97 -0.56 12.64
C ALA A 73 10.09 0.20 11.93
N GLY A 74 10.41 1.41 12.42
CA GLY A 74 11.43 2.27 11.82
C GLY A 74 11.00 3.03 10.56
N TYR A 75 9.75 2.88 10.10
CA TYR A 75 9.23 3.72 9.03
C TYR A 75 9.18 5.19 9.50
N PRO A 76 9.84 6.14 8.82
CA PRO A 76 9.89 7.54 9.25
C PRO A 76 8.52 8.23 9.19
N GLY A 77 7.59 7.69 8.41
CA GLY A 77 6.29 8.30 8.18
C GLY A 77 6.36 9.56 7.32
N PHE A 78 5.20 10.13 7.06
CA PHE A 78 5.05 11.43 6.41
C PHE A 78 3.77 12.12 6.87
N ILE A 79 3.72 13.44 6.72
CA ILE A 79 2.51 14.25 6.86
C ILE A 79 2.51 15.27 5.73
N GLY A 80 1.64 15.07 4.73
CA GLY A 80 1.42 16.06 3.68
C GLY A 80 0.64 17.27 4.19
N LYS A 81 0.80 18.40 3.53
CA LYS A 81 0.00 19.61 3.77
C LYS A 81 -1.43 19.40 3.26
N ILE A 82 -2.36 20.18 3.80
CA ILE A 82 -3.72 20.24 3.26
C ILE A 82 -3.65 20.67 1.79
N ASP A 83 -4.40 19.97 0.94
CA ASP A 83 -4.49 20.18 -0.50
C ASP A 83 -3.20 19.91 -1.29
N GLU A 84 -2.21 19.29 -0.67
CA GLU A 84 -0.99 18.85 -1.35
C GLU A 84 -1.22 17.53 -2.07
N GLU A 85 -0.78 17.45 -3.32
CA GLU A 85 -0.56 16.16 -3.98
C GLU A 85 0.85 15.69 -3.67
N ILE A 86 0.96 14.57 -2.97
CA ILE A 86 2.24 13.97 -2.61
C ILE A 86 2.35 12.57 -3.20
N GLU A 87 3.55 12.20 -3.61
CA GLU A 87 3.89 10.85 -4.05
C GLU A 87 4.86 10.24 -3.04
N ILE A 88 4.50 9.06 -2.54
CA ILE A 88 5.26 8.34 -1.53
C ILE A 88 5.68 6.99 -2.09
N LYS A 89 6.99 6.76 -2.12
CA LYS A 89 7.59 5.47 -2.49
C LYS A 89 7.60 4.52 -1.31
N TYR A 90 7.32 3.24 -1.55
CA TYR A 90 7.30 2.19 -0.53
C TYR A 90 8.29 1.08 -0.88
N ASP A 91 9.47 1.10 -0.26
CA ASP A 91 10.52 0.11 -0.51
C ASP A 91 10.45 -1.12 0.41
N ALA A 92 9.94 -0.98 1.64
CA ALA A 92 9.88 -2.07 2.60
C ALA A 92 8.54 -2.80 2.54
N ALA A 93 8.58 -4.14 2.55
CA ALA A 93 7.38 -4.95 2.67
C ALA A 93 6.67 -4.69 4.01
N GLY A 94 5.34 -4.69 3.99
CA GLY A 94 4.53 -4.44 5.17
C GLY A 94 3.18 -3.82 4.88
N PHE A 95 2.44 -3.53 5.94
CA PHE A 95 1.20 -2.77 5.87
C PHE A 95 1.42 -1.34 6.35
N TYR A 96 0.79 -0.38 5.66
CA TYR A 96 0.90 1.04 5.95
C TYR A 96 -0.50 1.64 6.05
N GLY A 97 -0.88 2.07 7.25
CA GLY A 97 -2.11 2.80 7.51
C GLY A 97 -1.92 4.28 7.21
N ILE A 98 -2.82 4.84 6.42
CA ILE A 98 -2.81 6.26 6.03
C ILE A 98 -4.09 6.91 6.53
N LYS A 99 -3.99 8.15 7.02
CA LYS A 99 -5.13 8.99 7.43
C LYS A 99 -5.09 10.34 6.76
N CYS A 100 -6.26 10.93 6.59
CA CYS A 100 -6.42 12.37 6.41
C CYS A 100 -6.52 12.98 7.80
N SER A 101 -5.61 13.89 8.13
CA SER A 101 -5.45 14.45 9.47
C SER A 101 -6.74 15.12 10.00
N PRO A 102 -7.40 16.05 9.28
CA PRO A 102 -8.64 16.67 9.76
C PRO A 102 -9.86 15.73 9.75
N HIS A 103 -9.81 14.63 9.00
CA HIS A 103 -10.95 13.74 8.76
C HIS A 103 -10.74 12.33 9.33
N TYR A 104 -9.74 12.14 10.20
CA TYR A 104 -9.37 10.82 10.70
C TYR A 104 -10.52 10.17 11.48
N ALA A 105 -11.05 10.84 12.51
CA ALA A 105 -12.20 10.34 13.27
C ALA A 105 -13.49 10.19 12.43
N GLN A 106 -13.57 10.91 11.30
CA GLN A 106 -14.64 10.77 10.31
C GLN A 106 -14.42 9.59 9.36
N GLY A 107 -13.34 8.84 9.53
CA GLY A 107 -13.06 7.60 8.82
C GLY A 107 -12.28 7.76 7.52
N MET A 108 -11.67 8.92 7.24
CA MET A 108 -10.85 9.08 6.03
C MET A 108 -9.50 8.40 6.20
N ILE A 109 -9.50 7.10 5.95
CA ILE A 109 -8.36 6.18 6.12
C ILE A 109 -8.21 5.31 4.88
N MET A 110 -7.01 4.77 4.70
CA MET A 110 -6.76 3.68 3.77
C MET A 110 -5.65 2.78 4.32
N LEU A 111 -5.49 1.62 3.70
CA LEU A 111 -4.43 0.67 4.02
C LEU A 111 -3.68 0.26 2.75
N ILE A 112 -2.35 0.27 2.80
CA ILE A 112 -1.50 -0.16 1.69
C ILE A 112 -0.75 -1.43 2.13
N LYS A 113 -0.84 -2.51 1.36
CA LYS A 113 -0.02 -3.71 1.49
C LYS A 113 1.12 -3.64 0.48
N VAL A 114 2.36 -3.77 0.95
CA VAL A 114 3.56 -3.78 0.11
C VAL A 114 4.18 -5.16 0.14
N GLY A 115 4.32 -5.79 -1.03
CA GLY A 115 4.85 -7.13 -1.18
C GLY A 115 3.99 -8.21 -0.51
N ASP A 116 4.59 -9.36 -0.23
CA ASP A 116 3.91 -10.47 0.44
C ASP A 116 3.94 -10.33 1.96
N ALA A 117 3.22 -9.33 2.46
CA ALA A 117 3.06 -9.08 3.89
C ALA A 117 1.81 -9.77 4.47
N VAL A 118 1.94 -10.28 5.70
CA VAL A 118 0.83 -10.74 6.54
C VAL A 118 0.41 -9.60 7.45
N LEU A 119 -0.89 -9.34 7.56
CA LEU A 119 -1.41 -8.28 8.41
C LEU A 119 -1.08 -8.59 9.88
N PRO A 120 -0.41 -7.69 10.63
CA PRO A 120 -0.05 -7.94 12.03
C PRO A 120 -1.26 -7.97 12.98
N ASP A 121 -1.22 -8.85 13.99
CA ASP A 121 -2.28 -8.90 15.02
C ASP A 121 -2.36 -7.61 15.84
N SER A 122 -1.23 -6.92 16.03
CA SER A 122 -1.21 -5.60 16.66
C SER A 122 -2.06 -4.57 15.91
N TYR A 123 -2.16 -4.68 14.58
CA TYR A 123 -2.97 -3.76 13.78
C TYR A 123 -4.45 -4.08 13.90
N ARG A 124 -4.81 -5.37 14.01
CA ARG A 124 -6.19 -5.80 14.30
C ARG A 124 -6.66 -5.33 15.67
N ALA A 125 -5.75 -5.37 16.66
CA ALA A 125 -6.01 -4.94 18.03
C ALA A 125 -6.02 -3.41 18.21
N PHE A 126 -5.39 -2.67 17.30
CA PHE A 126 -5.37 -1.22 17.34
C PHE A 126 -6.77 -0.63 17.21
N LYS A 127 -7.07 0.38 18.04
CA LYS A 127 -8.35 1.08 18.06
C LYS A 127 -8.20 2.49 17.52
N ALA A 128 -8.68 2.70 16.31
CA ALA A 128 -8.72 4.01 15.68
C ALA A 128 -9.88 4.86 16.25
N PRO A 129 -9.84 6.20 16.16
CA PRO A 129 -10.92 7.04 16.66
C PRO A 129 -12.15 7.01 15.75
N GLY A 130 -13.33 7.06 16.37
CA GLY A 130 -14.60 7.28 15.67
C GLY A 130 -14.89 6.27 14.56
N LEU A 131 -15.30 6.76 13.39
CA LEU A 131 -15.66 5.92 12.24
C LEU A 131 -14.44 5.22 11.61
N ALA A 132 -13.22 5.68 11.87
CA ALA A 132 -12.02 5.02 11.34
C ALA A 132 -11.85 3.59 11.85
N ASP A 133 -12.23 3.29 13.11
CA ASP A 133 -12.11 1.93 13.65
C ASP A 133 -12.91 0.96 12.78
N LYS A 134 -14.19 1.28 12.57
CA LYS A 134 -15.08 0.48 11.75
C LYS A 134 -14.52 0.31 10.33
N ARG A 135 -14.04 1.38 9.69
CA ARG A 135 -13.52 1.29 8.31
C ARG A 135 -12.25 0.45 8.20
N PHE A 136 -11.35 0.48 9.19
CA PHE A 136 -10.21 -0.45 9.22
C PHE A 136 -10.68 -1.89 9.37
N GLN A 137 -11.62 -2.18 10.28
CA GLN A 137 -12.17 -3.53 10.45
C GLN A 137 -12.86 -4.03 9.17
N ASP A 138 -13.59 -3.15 8.47
CA ASP A 138 -14.22 -3.47 7.18
C ASP A 138 -13.15 -3.81 6.11
N ILE A 139 -12.03 -3.07 6.07
CA ILE A 139 -10.89 -3.35 5.18
C ILE A 139 -10.26 -4.71 5.51
N TYR A 140 -9.92 -4.96 6.79
CA TYR A 140 -9.31 -6.23 7.22
C TYR A 140 -10.18 -7.42 6.84
N THR A 141 -11.48 -7.32 7.13
CA THR A 141 -12.46 -8.35 6.77
C THR A 141 -12.52 -8.58 5.26
N ARG A 142 -12.36 -7.54 4.43
CA ARG A 142 -12.40 -7.67 2.97
C ARG A 142 -11.15 -8.32 2.39
N ILE A 143 -9.96 -7.98 2.93
CA ILE A 143 -8.68 -8.46 2.38
C ILE A 143 -8.27 -9.84 2.89
N GLU A 144 -8.90 -10.33 3.96
CA GLU A 144 -8.68 -11.68 4.51
C GLU A 144 -9.66 -12.73 3.95
N LYS A 145 -10.66 -12.32 3.17
CA LYS A 145 -11.53 -13.28 2.49
C LYS A 145 -10.74 -13.98 1.38
N PRO A 146 -10.76 -15.33 1.32
CA PRO A 146 -10.13 -16.10 0.26
C PRO A 146 -10.78 -15.87 -1.10
#